data_AF-A0AAQ3QQY0-F1
#
_entry.id   AF-A0AAQ3QQY0-F1
#
_cell.length_a   1.000
_cell.length_b   1.000
_cell.length_c   1.000
_cell.angle_alpha   90.00
_cell.angle_beta   90.00
_cell.angle_gamma   90.00
#
_symmetry.space_group_name_H-M   'P 1'
#
loop_
_entity.id
_entity.type
_entity.pdbx_description
1 polymer ?
#
loop_
_entity_poly.entity_id
_entity_poly.type
_entity_poly.pdbx_seq_one_letter_code
_entity_poly.pdbx_strand_id
1 'polypeptide(L)'
;MKKLKILTCAITALSLPALADNITWDGGGVGDDFLTAENWVGDAVPGVNDSAIINADNTAVYNNVGVTTTVDSLRLGAANGSATGELDVQAGTLTFAGTGLTSDVYRDSSGTMRVSGGTLNLDGGGNFRFGHRSGSHDFVTVTSGAANFAARVNALGSNNASFTATLSGGTTSFTGTHADMLGARTGGASYMSISNSAVLTVSANNGFRLGEGTVGGTNTLDITGGTLNAITRLTMGSSTDATNIINVSGGDINGSNVLQLQANGATSLFSITGSDATIDFAGNVEANGGALNEFEFILGNSGGNHVSLIDTAAQLKITTDTVLTIDAGTWDGTGSTNIVLFEYDTISGSGLFDVQLNGLTGTLNYAGGTGNQVVLEGAAIIPEPGTYAALAGIIGLGIAVIRRRRV
;
A
#
# COMPACT_ATOMS: atom_id res chain seq x y z
N MET A 1 32.06 32.21 -73.90
CA MET A 1 31.74 31.07 -73.02
C MET A 1 31.67 31.57 -71.57
N LYS A 2 30.46 31.77 -71.02
CA LYS A 2 30.25 32.23 -69.64
C LYS A 2 30.24 31.02 -68.70
N LYS A 3 31.15 30.99 -67.72
CA LYS A 3 31.23 29.93 -66.71
C LYS A 3 30.09 30.12 -65.69
N LEU A 4 29.11 29.21 -65.73
CA LEU A 4 28.04 29.09 -64.74
C LEU A 4 28.66 28.53 -63.46
N LYS A 5 28.84 29.37 -62.44
CA LYS A 5 29.21 28.92 -61.08
C LYS A 5 27.96 28.31 -60.45
N ILE A 6 27.91 26.99 -60.40
CA ILE A 6 26.90 26.26 -59.62
C ILE A 6 27.18 26.58 -58.15
N LEU A 7 26.31 27.40 -57.57
CA LEU A 7 26.25 27.68 -56.15
C LEU A 7 25.73 26.40 -55.49
N THR A 8 26.64 25.59 -54.94
CA THR A 8 26.30 24.48 -54.05
C THR A 8 25.65 25.08 -52.82
N CYS A 9 24.32 25.18 -52.84
CA CYS A 9 23.52 25.52 -51.68
C CYS A 9 23.73 24.37 -50.69
N ALA A 10 24.56 24.61 -49.68
CA ALA A 10 24.65 23.73 -48.53
C ALA A 10 23.26 23.73 -47.88
N ILE A 11 22.45 22.73 -48.23
CA ILE A 11 21.29 22.35 -47.43
C ILE A 11 21.89 21.75 -46.17
N THR A 12 22.25 22.62 -45.23
CA THR A 12 22.39 22.22 -43.84
C THR A 12 21.02 21.66 -43.49
N ALA A 13 20.93 20.33 -43.41
CA ALA A 13 19.73 19.67 -42.91
C ALA A 13 19.53 20.22 -41.50
N LEU A 14 18.64 21.21 -41.39
CA LEU A 14 18.10 21.66 -40.13
C LEU A 14 17.34 20.45 -39.60
N SER A 15 18.03 19.62 -38.82
CA SER A 15 17.39 18.65 -37.96
C SER A 15 16.62 19.49 -36.95
N LEU A 16 15.39 19.86 -37.31
CA LEU A 16 14.45 20.42 -36.36
C LEU A 16 14.34 19.39 -35.23
N PRO A 17 14.39 19.83 -33.96
CA PRO A 17 14.10 18.92 -32.87
C PRO A 17 12.76 18.25 -33.18
N ALA A 18 12.74 16.91 -33.14
CA ALA A 18 11.50 16.17 -33.26
C ALA A 18 10.54 16.74 -32.20
N LEU A 19 9.41 17.27 -32.66
CA LEU A 19 8.40 17.79 -31.77
C LEU A 19 7.82 16.61 -30.99
N ALA A 20 7.60 16.79 -29.70
CA ALA A 20 6.91 15.81 -28.87
C ALA A 20 5.53 15.50 -29.48
N ASP A 21 5.27 14.24 -29.80
CA ASP A 21 3.97 13.79 -30.29
C ASP A 21 3.21 12.97 -29.24
N ASN A 22 1.89 12.92 -29.36
CA ASN A 22 1.01 12.06 -28.58
C ASN A 22 0.62 10.86 -29.44
N ILE A 23 1.33 9.75 -29.27
CA ILE A 23 1.14 8.55 -30.09
C ILE A 23 0.20 7.60 -29.35
N THR A 24 -0.94 7.29 -29.97
CA THR A 24 -2.01 6.51 -29.36
C THR A 24 -1.96 5.07 -29.85
N TRP A 25 -2.15 4.13 -28.94
CA TRP A 25 -2.28 2.71 -29.24
C TRP A 25 -3.59 2.44 -29.97
N ASP A 26 -3.52 1.74 -31.10
CA ASP A 26 -4.70 1.30 -31.85
C ASP A 26 -4.77 -0.22 -32.05
N GLY A 27 -3.70 -0.95 -31.70
CA GLY A 27 -3.65 -2.40 -31.83
C GLY A 27 -3.80 -2.90 -33.28
N GLY A 28 -3.42 -2.09 -34.27
CA GLY A 28 -3.55 -2.42 -35.69
C GLY A 28 -2.64 -3.53 -36.20
N GLY A 29 -1.58 -3.88 -35.44
CA GLY A 29 -0.55 -4.84 -35.80
C GLY A 29 -0.84 -6.29 -35.39
N VAL A 30 0.17 -7.15 -35.51
CA VAL A 30 0.10 -8.55 -35.07
C VAL A 30 0.54 -8.66 -33.63
N GLY A 31 -0.39 -9.01 -32.74
CA GLY A 31 -0.13 -9.17 -31.31
C GLY A 31 0.03 -7.83 -30.60
N ASP A 32 0.43 -7.87 -29.34
CA ASP A 32 0.33 -6.71 -28.44
C ASP A 32 1.69 -6.09 -28.09
N ASP A 33 2.76 -6.39 -28.83
CA ASP A 33 4.11 -5.90 -28.47
C ASP A 33 4.22 -4.38 -28.63
N PHE A 34 4.67 -3.72 -27.56
CA PHE A 34 4.81 -2.27 -27.43
C PHE A 34 5.70 -1.67 -28.53
N LEU A 35 6.70 -2.43 -29.01
CA LEU A 35 7.64 -1.98 -30.04
C LEU A 35 7.19 -2.32 -31.48
N THR A 36 6.00 -2.89 -31.67
CA THR A 36 5.42 -3.09 -33.01
C THR A 36 4.81 -1.79 -33.49
N ALA A 37 5.34 -1.22 -34.56
CA ALA A 37 4.96 0.10 -35.05
C ALA A 37 3.48 0.15 -35.46
N GLU A 38 2.97 -0.92 -36.09
CA GLU A 38 1.60 -1.07 -36.56
C GLU A 38 0.55 -1.10 -35.42
N ASN A 39 0.96 -1.21 -34.16
CA ASN A 39 0.07 -1.11 -33.00
C ASN A 39 -0.17 0.33 -32.54
N TRP A 40 0.47 1.30 -33.19
CA TRP A 40 0.38 2.71 -32.87
C TRP A 40 -0.19 3.49 -34.05
N VAL A 41 -1.06 4.46 -33.75
CA VAL A 41 -1.61 5.38 -34.75
C VAL A 41 -0.48 6.06 -35.51
N GLY A 42 -0.47 5.88 -36.83
CA GLY A 42 0.57 6.43 -37.71
C GLY A 42 1.75 5.49 -37.96
N ASP A 43 1.65 4.22 -37.53
CA ASP A 43 2.66 3.18 -37.70
C ASP A 43 4.04 3.60 -37.16
N ALA A 44 4.06 4.21 -35.96
CA ALA A 44 5.26 4.77 -35.35
C ALA A 44 5.30 4.49 -33.84
N VAL A 45 6.38 3.86 -33.37
CA VAL A 45 6.61 3.58 -31.94
C VAL A 45 6.98 4.88 -31.19
N PRO A 46 6.39 5.17 -30.02
CA PRO A 46 6.76 6.31 -29.20
C PRO A 46 8.25 6.33 -28.83
N GLY A 47 8.92 7.45 -29.09
CA GLY A 47 10.30 7.71 -28.72
C GLY A 47 10.46 8.56 -27.45
N VAL A 48 11.70 8.98 -27.18
CA VAL A 48 12.10 9.69 -25.95
C VAL A 48 11.41 11.03 -25.71
N ASN A 49 10.86 11.65 -26.76
CA ASN A 49 10.13 12.91 -26.66
C ASN A 49 8.62 12.72 -26.80
N ASP A 50 8.16 11.50 -27.05
CA ASP A 50 6.76 11.23 -27.35
C ASP A 50 6.02 10.71 -26.12
N SER A 51 4.73 11.01 -26.06
CA SER A 51 3.83 10.47 -25.05
C SER A 51 3.12 9.24 -25.61
N ALA A 52 3.23 8.12 -24.91
CA ALA A 52 2.50 6.89 -25.21
C ALA A 52 1.12 6.92 -24.57
N ILE A 53 0.05 6.74 -25.35
CA ILE A 53 -1.33 6.71 -24.86
C ILE A 53 -1.95 5.34 -25.15
N ILE A 54 -2.25 4.56 -24.12
CA ILE A 54 -2.97 3.29 -24.23
C ILE A 54 -4.37 3.48 -23.64
N ASN A 55 -5.42 3.20 -24.39
CA ASN A 55 -6.81 3.41 -23.98
C ASN A 55 -7.74 2.41 -24.69
N ALA A 56 -9.07 2.61 -24.59
CA ALA A 56 -10.08 1.81 -25.28
C ALA A 56 -10.03 0.30 -24.93
N ASP A 57 -9.69 -0.01 -23.68
CA ASP A 57 -9.52 -1.36 -23.14
C ASP A 57 -8.44 -2.17 -23.87
N ASN A 58 -7.48 -1.49 -24.52
CA ASN A 58 -6.33 -2.12 -25.12
C ASN A 58 -5.26 -2.46 -24.08
N THR A 59 -4.47 -3.49 -24.42
CA THR A 59 -3.29 -3.91 -23.68
C THR A 59 -2.06 -3.79 -24.56
N ALA A 60 -1.03 -3.08 -24.07
CA ALA A 60 0.31 -3.10 -24.66
C ALA A 60 1.24 -3.95 -23.78
N VAL A 61 1.98 -4.85 -24.40
CA VAL A 61 2.92 -5.77 -23.76
C VAL A 61 4.35 -5.37 -24.10
N TYR A 62 5.19 -5.12 -23.10
CA TYR A 62 6.61 -4.90 -23.29
C TYR A 62 7.38 -6.17 -22.90
N ASN A 63 7.77 -6.98 -23.89
CA ASN A 63 8.44 -8.28 -23.69
C ASN A 63 9.77 -8.39 -24.46
N ASN A 64 10.58 -7.34 -24.40
CA ASN A 64 11.80 -7.21 -25.21
C ASN A 64 13.06 -7.45 -24.38
N VAL A 65 13.47 -8.73 -24.25
CA VAL A 65 14.61 -9.14 -23.41
C VAL A 65 15.91 -8.42 -23.80
N GLY A 66 16.56 -7.79 -22.81
CA GLY A 66 17.83 -7.07 -23.01
C GLY A 66 17.72 -5.73 -23.75
N VAL A 67 16.50 -5.29 -24.08
CA VAL A 67 16.24 -4.00 -24.72
C VAL A 67 15.83 -2.96 -23.68
N THR A 68 16.40 -1.77 -23.79
CA THR A 68 16.00 -0.59 -23.03
C THR A 68 15.30 0.40 -23.95
N THR A 69 14.07 0.77 -23.63
CA THR A 69 13.29 1.78 -24.34
C THR A 69 12.97 2.92 -23.40
N THR A 70 13.12 4.15 -23.90
CA THR A 70 12.75 5.37 -23.18
C THR A 70 11.68 6.11 -23.95
N VAL A 71 10.62 6.47 -23.25
CA VAL A 71 9.50 7.29 -23.73
C VAL A 71 9.40 8.53 -22.82
N ASP A 72 8.82 9.63 -23.29
CA ASP A 72 8.63 10.81 -22.45
C ASP A 72 7.60 10.52 -21.36
N SER A 73 6.36 10.18 -21.73
CA SER A 73 5.28 9.94 -20.77
C SER A 73 4.40 8.77 -21.15
N LEU A 74 3.68 8.24 -20.16
CA LEU A 74 2.66 7.21 -20.31
C LEU A 74 1.32 7.76 -19.88
N ARG A 75 0.28 7.42 -20.65
CA ARG A 75 -1.10 7.57 -20.25
C ARG A 75 -1.86 6.26 -20.45
N LEU A 76 -2.63 5.87 -19.43
CA LEU A 76 -3.53 4.73 -19.46
C LEU A 76 -4.97 5.21 -19.32
N GLY A 77 -5.85 4.76 -20.23
CA GLY A 77 -7.28 5.05 -20.25
C GLY A 77 -7.69 6.36 -20.95
N ALA A 78 -9.00 6.44 -21.23
CA ALA A 78 -9.65 7.62 -21.78
C ALA A 78 -10.35 8.45 -20.70
N ALA A 79 -10.92 9.60 -21.07
CA ALA A 79 -11.66 10.45 -20.14
C ALA A 79 -12.91 9.75 -19.56
N ASN A 80 -13.33 10.15 -18.36
CA ASN A 80 -14.59 9.76 -17.70
C ASN A 80 -14.70 8.30 -17.26
N GLY A 81 -13.58 7.61 -17.04
CA GLY A 81 -13.53 6.25 -16.45
C GLY A 81 -14.09 5.15 -17.33
N SER A 82 -14.59 5.50 -18.52
CA SER A 82 -15.37 4.61 -19.38
C SER A 82 -14.54 3.65 -20.22
N ALA A 83 -13.24 3.91 -20.37
CA ALA A 83 -12.32 3.05 -21.09
C ALA A 83 -10.98 3.00 -20.37
N THR A 84 -10.53 1.79 -20.08
CA THR A 84 -9.26 1.53 -19.42
C THR A 84 -8.13 1.42 -20.46
N GLY A 85 -6.89 1.43 -20.00
CA GLY A 85 -5.74 1.04 -20.80
C GLY A 85 -4.79 0.22 -19.94
N GLU A 86 -4.12 -0.74 -20.55
CA GLU A 86 -3.21 -1.64 -19.84
C GLU A 86 -1.81 -1.61 -20.41
N LEU A 87 -0.81 -1.55 -19.52
CA LEU A 87 0.59 -1.81 -19.84
C LEU A 87 1.07 -3.01 -19.02
N ASP A 88 1.59 -4.05 -19.67
CA ASP A 88 2.24 -5.20 -19.03
C ASP A 88 3.72 -5.29 -19.43
N VAL A 89 4.61 -5.13 -18.46
CA VAL A 89 6.07 -5.26 -18.63
C VAL A 89 6.50 -6.66 -18.20
N GLN A 90 6.86 -7.48 -19.19
CA GLN A 90 7.24 -8.89 -19.01
C GLN A 90 8.77 -9.11 -19.09
N ALA A 91 9.48 -8.29 -19.86
CA ALA A 91 10.95 -8.38 -20.01
C ALA A 91 11.57 -7.07 -20.49
N GLY A 92 12.90 -6.94 -20.39
CA GLY A 92 13.63 -5.73 -20.78
C GLY A 92 13.47 -4.58 -19.78
N THR A 93 13.83 -3.37 -20.21
CA THR A 93 13.69 -2.14 -19.42
C THR A 93 12.85 -1.12 -20.18
N LEU A 94 11.74 -0.66 -19.60
CA LEU A 94 10.93 0.43 -20.14
C LEU A 94 11.00 1.61 -19.16
N THR A 95 11.45 2.76 -19.64
CA THR A 95 11.59 3.99 -18.85
C THR A 95 10.70 5.08 -19.39
N PHE A 96 9.94 5.73 -18.51
CA PHE A 96 9.25 6.98 -18.78
C PHE A 96 9.97 8.13 -18.07
N ALA A 97 10.71 8.94 -18.83
CA ALA A 97 11.69 9.90 -18.31
C ALA A 97 11.20 11.36 -18.28
N GLY A 98 10.05 11.63 -18.90
CA GLY A 98 9.50 12.97 -19.05
C GLY A 98 8.98 13.54 -17.75
N THR A 99 9.21 14.84 -17.53
CA THR A 99 8.57 15.59 -16.42
C THR A 99 7.04 15.63 -16.54
N GLY A 100 6.52 15.25 -17.71
CA GLY A 100 5.12 15.19 -18.11
C GLY A 100 4.37 13.89 -17.79
N LEU A 101 4.81 13.07 -16.83
CA LEU A 101 3.94 12.04 -16.21
C LEU A 101 2.78 12.66 -15.41
N THR A 102 2.17 13.72 -15.91
CA THR A 102 0.82 14.09 -15.54
C THR A 102 -0.09 13.13 -16.30
N SER A 103 -0.77 12.22 -15.60
CA SER A 103 -1.97 11.54 -16.11
C SER A 103 -3.13 12.52 -16.42
N ASP A 104 -2.84 13.80 -16.64
CA ASP A 104 -3.78 14.91 -16.44
C ASP A 104 -3.93 15.81 -17.66
N VAL A 105 -4.17 15.22 -18.84
CA VAL A 105 -4.85 15.95 -19.92
C VAL A 105 -6.36 15.64 -19.93
N TYR A 106 -6.79 14.53 -19.30
CA TYR A 106 -8.21 14.17 -19.23
C TYR A 106 -8.65 13.80 -17.81
N ARG A 107 -9.89 14.17 -17.50
CA ARG A 107 -10.56 13.87 -16.23
C ARG A 107 -10.89 12.38 -16.17
N ASP A 108 -10.69 11.77 -15.01
CA ASP A 108 -11.24 10.47 -14.61
C ASP A 108 -10.74 9.25 -15.40
N SER A 109 -9.51 9.20 -15.91
CA SER A 109 -9.01 7.97 -16.56
C SER A 109 -8.73 6.85 -15.55
N SER A 110 -8.95 5.60 -15.96
CA SER A 110 -8.58 4.39 -15.21
C SER A 110 -7.58 3.56 -16.02
N GLY A 111 -6.59 2.97 -15.37
CA GLY A 111 -5.52 2.23 -16.03
C GLY A 111 -4.98 1.08 -15.20
N THR A 112 -4.44 0.08 -15.88
CA THR A 112 -3.77 -1.07 -15.26
C THR A 112 -2.31 -1.12 -15.67
N MET A 113 -1.44 -1.25 -14.69
CA MET A 113 -0.02 -1.45 -14.88
C MET A 113 0.38 -2.79 -14.28
N ARG A 114 1.01 -3.65 -15.08
CA ARG A 114 1.55 -4.94 -14.64
C ARG A 114 3.05 -4.98 -14.87
N VAL A 115 3.76 -5.47 -13.86
CA VAL A 115 5.17 -5.82 -13.97
C VAL A 115 5.27 -7.29 -13.58
N SER A 116 5.21 -8.13 -14.60
CA SER A 116 5.30 -9.58 -14.48
C SER A 116 6.70 -10.11 -14.78
N GLY A 117 7.60 -9.21 -15.22
CA GLY A 117 9.05 -9.37 -15.30
C GLY A 117 9.72 -8.05 -15.69
N GLY A 118 10.94 -8.12 -16.23
CA GLY A 118 11.66 -6.92 -16.70
C GLY A 118 11.86 -5.83 -15.64
N THR A 119 11.93 -4.58 -16.11
CA THR A 119 12.07 -3.37 -15.28
C THR A 119 11.24 -2.25 -15.87
N LEU A 120 10.39 -1.64 -15.04
CA LEU A 120 9.65 -0.42 -15.35
C LEU A 120 10.20 0.72 -14.50
N ASN A 121 10.64 1.80 -15.15
CA ASN A 121 11.10 3.01 -14.48
C ASN A 121 10.17 4.19 -14.80
N LEU A 122 9.70 4.86 -13.77
CA LEU A 122 8.90 6.09 -13.84
C LEU A 122 9.75 7.20 -13.22
N ASP A 123 10.71 7.67 -14.03
CA ASP A 123 11.81 8.56 -13.63
C ASP A 123 11.52 10.04 -13.91
N GLY A 124 10.40 10.31 -14.58
CA GLY A 124 9.91 11.64 -14.83
C GLY A 124 9.68 12.39 -13.53
N GLY A 125 10.58 13.32 -13.17
CA GLY A 125 10.57 14.08 -11.89
C GLY A 125 9.32 14.91 -11.58
N GLY A 126 8.23 14.76 -12.35
CA GLY A 126 6.88 15.21 -12.02
C GLY A 126 6.21 14.38 -10.92
N ASN A 127 4.92 14.63 -10.68
CA ASN A 127 4.12 13.80 -9.77
C ASN A 127 3.48 12.68 -10.59
N PHE A 128 3.78 11.44 -10.27
CA PHE A 128 3.05 10.30 -10.81
C PHE A 128 1.78 10.10 -9.98
N ARG A 129 0.61 10.02 -10.63
CA ARG A 129 -0.69 9.97 -9.95
C ARG A 129 -1.51 8.78 -10.42
N PHE A 130 -1.89 7.94 -9.46
CA PHE A 130 -2.93 6.92 -9.60
C PHE A 130 -4.24 7.40 -8.95
N GLY A 131 -5.38 6.97 -9.46
CA GLY A 131 -6.70 7.29 -8.94
C GLY A 131 -6.93 8.80 -8.94
N HIS A 132 -6.75 9.48 -10.08
CA HIS A 132 -6.98 10.91 -10.15
C HIS A 132 -8.39 11.24 -10.64
N ARG A 133 -9.14 11.94 -9.79
CA ARG A 133 -10.50 12.46 -10.00
C ARG A 133 -11.63 11.43 -9.92
N SER A 134 -12.86 11.93 -9.96
CA SER A 134 -14.06 11.18 -9.56
C SER A 134 -14.33 10.01 -10.49
N GLY A 135 -14.39 8.80 -9.92
CA GLY A 135 -14.69 7.58 -10.66
C GLY A 135 -13.49 6.95 -11.37
N SER A 136 -12.27 7.42 -11.11
CA SER A 136 -11.05 6.73 -11.55
C SER A 136 -10.69 5.58 -10.60
N HIS A 137 -10.27 4.46 -11.18
CA HIS A 137 -9.83 3.25 -10.49
C HIS A 137 -8.56 2.73 -11.16
N ASP A 138 -7.40 2.95 -10.54
CA ASP A 138 -6.12 2.50 -11.08
C ASP A 138 -5.58 1.27 -10.36
N PHE A 139 -4.96 0.39 -11.13
CA PHE A 139 -4.41 -0.88 -10.65
C PHE A 139 -2.91 -0.96 -10.95
N VAL A 140 -2.13 -1.36 -9.95
CA VAL A 140 -0.71 -1.72 -10.11
C VAL A 140 -0.52 -3.13 -9.60
N THR A 141 0.08 -3.99 -10.41
CA THR A 141 0.42 -5.35 -10.02
C THR A 141 1.88 -5.63 -10.30
N VAL A 142 2.63 -6.06 -9.29
CA VAL A 142 4.02 -6.50 -9.43
C VAL A 142 4.12 -7.93 -8.92
N THR A 143 4.25 -8.88 -9.84
CA THR A 143 4.40 -10.30 -9.52
C THR A 143 5.85 -10.76 -9.64
N SER A 144 6.66 -10.07 -10.46
CA SER A 144 8.11 -10.28 -10.57
C SER A 144 8.79 -9.03 -11.17
N GLY A 145 10.10 -9.07 -11.42
CA GLY A 145 10.81 -7.91 -12.00
C GLY A 145 10.97 -6.73 -11.04
N ALA A 146 11.11 -5.53 -11.59
CA ALA A 146 11.30 -4.30 -10.82
C ALA A 146 10.38 -3.16 -11.31
N ALA A 147 9.71 -2.49 -10.38
CA ALA A 147 8.93 -1.27 -10.63
C ALA A 147 9.52 -0.11 -9.80
N ASN A 148 10.09 0.88 -10.47
CA ASN A 148 10.79 2.00 -9.83
C ASN A 148 10.03 3.31 -10.08
N PHE A 149 9.69 4.00 -9.00
CA PHE A 149 8.96 5.26 -9.01
C PHE A 149 9.84 6.35 -8.39
N ALA A 150 10.54 7.13 -9.22
CA ALA A 150 11.42 8.21 -8.75
C ALA A 150 10.68 9.55 -8.56
N ALA A 151 9.49 9.66 -9.14
CA ALA A 151 8.56 10.75 -8.92
C ALA A 151 7.94 10.71 -7.51
N ARG A 152 7.37 11.85 -7.07
CA ARG A 152 6.37 11.79 -5.99
C ARG A 152 5.20 10.96 -6.48
N VAL A 153 4.95 9.81 -5.86
CA VAL A 153 3.75 9.03 -6.11
C VAL A 153 2.69 9.53 -5.17
N ASN A 154 1.69 10.16 -5.77
CA ASN A 154 0.62 10.74 -5.00
C ASN A 154 -0.71 10.31 -5.56
N ALA A 155 -1.39 9.42 -4.86
CA ALA A 155 -2.78 9.10 -5.14
C ALA A 155 -3.70 10.24 -4.66
N LEU A 156 -3.45 11.50 -5.06
CA LEU A 156 -4.38 12.60 -4.74
C LEU A 156 -5.67 12.42 -5.56
N GLY A 157 -6.55 11.57 -5.05
CA GLY A 157 -7.92 11.50 -5.50
C GLY A 157 -8.60 12.83 -5.21
N SER A 158 -9.00 13.53 -6.26
CA SER A 158 -10.24 14.31 -6.18
C SER A 158 -11.38 13.37 -5.75
N ASN A 159 -12.45 13.91 -5.15
CA ASN A 159 -13.66 13.22 -4.70
C ASN A 159 -13.93 11.88 -5.43
N ASN A 160 -14.04 10.75 -4.72
CA ASN A 160 -14.39 9.40 -5.22
C ASN A 160 -13.44 8.66 -6.20
N ALA A 161 -12.11 8.83 -6.10
CA ALA A 161 -11.16 7.93 -6.78
C ALA A 161 -10.70 6.74 -5.90
N SER A 162 -10.26 5.65 -6.52
CA SER A 162 -9.59 4.54 -5.82
C SER A 162 -8.26 4.15 -6.46
N PHE A 163 -7.39 3.55 -5.65
CA PHE A 163 -6.14 2.96 -6.09
C PHE A 163 -5.97 1.56 -5.49
N THR A 164 -5.47 0.62 -6.27
CA THR A 164 -5.18 -0.74 -5.83
C THR A 164 -3.77 -1.15 -6.27
N ALA A 165 -2.91 -1.49 -5.31
CA ALA A 165 -1.59 -2.06 -5.55
C ALA A 165 -1.50 -3.49 -5.01
N THR A 166 -1.01 -4.42 -5.83
CA THR A 166 -0.80 -5.82 -5.43
C THR A 166 0.64 -6.21 -5.73
N LEU A 167 1.43 -6.38 -4.67
CA LEU A 167 2.83 -6.77 -4.72
C LEU A 167 2.96 -8.20 -4.20
N SER A 168 3.27 -9.15 -5.07
CA SER A 168 3.36 -10.58 -4.73
C SER A 168 4.70 -11.21 -5.13
N GLY A 169 5.63 -10.41 -5.64
CA GLY A 169 7.01 -10.77 -5.94
C GLY A 169 7.78 -9.57 -6.47
N GLY A 170 9.02 -9.78 -6.90
CA GLY A 170 9.86 -8.71 -7.44
C GLY A 170 10.17 -7.60 -6.44
N THR A 171 10.60 -6.44 -6.97
CA THR A 171 10.94 -5.26 -6.17
C THR A 171 10.13 -4.05 -6.63
N THR A 172 9.52 -3.34 -5.69
CA THR A 172 8.90 -2.03 -5.92
C THR A 172 9.64 -0.98 -5.11
N SER A 173 10.05 0.12 -5.74
CA SER A 173 10.74 1.21 -5.06
C SER A 173 10.07 2.56 -5.29
N PHE A 174 9.88 3.33 -4.23
CA PHE A 174 9.47 4.73 -4.28
C PHE A 174 10.63 5.58 -3.79
N THR A 175 11.33 6.23 -4.73
CA THR A 175 12.55 7.01 -4.43
C THR A 175 12.36 8.51 -4.44
N GLY A 176 11.17 9.00 -4.81
CA GLY A 176 10.84 10.43 -4.92
C GLY A 176 10.81 11.21 -3.60
N THR A 177 9.88 12.16 -3.44
CA THR A 177 9.74 12.97 -2.20
C THR A 177 8.62 12.50 -1.28
N HIS A 178 7.69 11.68 -1.77
CA HIS A 178 6.69 11.01 -0.95
C HIS A 178 6.17 9.74 -1.66
N ALA A 179 5.78 8.74 -0.87
CA ALA A 179 4.97 7.59 -1.30
C ALA A 179 3.63 7.67 -0.54
N ASP A 180 2.64 8.30 -1.18
CA ASP A 180 1.37 8.62 -0.56
C ASP A 180 0.28 7.67 -1.08
N MET A 181 -0.20 6.77 -0.21
CA MET A 181 -1.42 6.01 -0.44
C MET A 181 -2.61 6.82 0.09
N LEU A 182 -3.08 7.76 -0.71
CA LEU A 182 -4.23 8.57 -0.32
C LEU A 182 -5.49 7.98 -0.97
N GLY A 183 -6.54 7.80 -0.17
CA GLY A 183 -7.90 7.68 -0.65
C GLY A 183 -8.40 9.02 -1.20
N ALA A 184 -9.58 9.01 -1.81
CA ALA A 184 -10.15 10.25 -2.31
C ALA A 184 -10.53 11.20 -1.16
N ARG A 185 -10.52 12.50 -1.46
CA ARG A 185 -11.00 13.54 -0.54
C ARG A 185 -12.47 13.42 -0.10
N THR A 186 -13.26 12.58 -0.74
CA THR A 186 -14.61 12.22 -0.27
C THR A 186 -14.81 10.75 -0.62
N GLY A 187 -14.83 9.85 0.37
CA GLY A 187 -15.37 8.48 0.22
C GLY A 187 -14.67 7.53 -0.76
N GLY A 188 -13.44 7.81 -1.20
CA GLY A 188 -12.66 6.86 -2.00
C GLY A 188 -11.89 5.90 -1.09
N ALA A 189 -11.66 4.68 -1.56
CA ALA A 189 -10.84 3.70 -0.85
C ALA A 189 -9.52 3.46 -1.58
N SER A 190 -8.44 3.25 -0.83
CA SER A 190 -7.15 2.86 -1.40
C SER A 190 -6.69 1.56 -0.76
N TYR A 191 -6.17 0.64 -1.56
CA TYR A 191 -5.77 -0.68 -1.14
C TYR A 191 -4.36 -0.99 -1.61
N MET A 192 -3.53 -1.56 -0.74
CA MET A 192 -2.25 -2.14 -1.10
C MET A 192 -2.07 -3.46 -0.37
N SER A 193 -1.57 -4.47 -1.07
CA SER A 193 -1.18 -5.75 -0.47
C SER A 193 0.28 -6.08 -0.78
N ILE A 194 1.02 -6.51 0.23
CA ILE A 194 2.38 -7.06 0.14
C ILE A 194 2.31 -8.52 0.60
N SER A 195 2.81 -9.42 -0.24
CA SER A 195 2.71 -10.87 -0.02
C SER A 195 3.91 -11.62 -0.60
N ASN A 196 4.00 -12.91 -0.26
CA ASN A 196 5.04 -13.84 -0.75
C ASN A 196 6.46 -13.30 -0.51
N SER A 197 7.22 -13.05 -1.58
CA SER A 197 8.59 -12.54 -1.55
C SER A 197 8.70 -11.13 -2.13
N ALA A 198 7.60 -10.37 -2.17
CA ALA A 198 7.62 -9.00 -2.67
C ALA A 198 8.47 -8.11 -1.75
N VAL A 199 9.27 -7.23 -2.33
CA VAL A 199 10.01 -6.21 -1.57
C VAL A 199 9.50 -4.83 -1.98
N LEU A 200 8.93 -4.09 -1.03
CA LEU A 200 8.58 -2.69 -1.17
C LEU A 200 9.58 -1.82 -0.42
N THR A 201 10.24 -0.89 -1.10
CA THR A 201 11.18 0.06 -0.47
C THR A 201 10.72 1.50 -0.69
N VAL A 202 10.67 2.28 0.39
CA VAL A 202 10.32 3.71 0.36
C VAL A 202 11.52 4.51 0.86
N SER A 203 12.01 5.46 0.07
CA SER A 203 13.30 6.11 0.31
C SER A 203 13.38 6.93 1.61
N ALA A 204 14.62 7.08 2.08
CA ALA A 204 15.00 7.74 3.34
C ALA A 204 14.65 9.24 3.45
N ASN A 205 14.28 9.88 2.34
CA ASN A 205 13.84 11.27 2.41
C ASN A 205 12.37 11.37 2.85
N ASN A 206 11.65 10.24 2.89
CA ASN A 206 10.19 10.23 2.95
C ASN A 206 9.64 9.19 3.91
N GLY A 207 8.43 9.47 4.41
CA GLY A 207 7.57 8.43 4.95
C GLY A 207 6.71 7.78 3.88
N PHE A 208 6.33 6.52 4.11
CA PHE A 208 5.14 5.94 3.54
C PHE A 208 3.92 6.42 4.33
N ARG A 209 2.91 6.96 3.65
CA ARG A 209 1.78 7.64 4.31
C ARG A 209 0.47 7.09 3.80
N LEU A 210 -0.31 6.52 4.70
CA LEU A 210 -1.62 5.93 4.44
C LEU A 210 -2.71 6.94 4.82
N GLY A 211 -3.45 7.47 3.85
CA GLY A 211 -4.62 8.33 4.07
C GLY A 211 -4.35 9.79 4.44
N GLU A 212 -3.12 10.29 4.35
CA GLU A 212 -2.85 11.69 4.67
C GLU A 212 -3.60 12.69 3.76
N GLY A 213 -4.43 13.55 4.35
CA GLY A 213 -5.15 14.60 3.63
C GLY A 213 -6.45 14.15 2.94
N THR A 214 -7.01 13.00 3.35
CA THR A 214 -8.23 12.39 2.77
C THR A 214 -9.46 12.61 3.65
N VAL A 215 -10.51 13.31 3.21
CA VAL A 215 -11.71 13.43 4.05
C VAL A 215 -12.63 12.23 3.80
N GLY A 216 -12.82 11.40 4.83
CA GLY A 216 -13.53 10.13 4.69
C GLY A 216 -12.75 9.04 3.93
N GLY A 217 -13.42 7.93 3.67
CA GLY A 217 -12.87 6.79 2.93
C GLY A 217 -12.11 5.79 3.80
N THR A 218 -11.72 4.66 3.20
CA THR A 218 -10.97 3.59 3.88
C THR A 218 -9.69 3.31 3.13
N ASN A 219 -8.55 3.42 3.81
CA ASN A 219 -7.24 3.11 3.25
C ASN A 219 -6.70 1.87 3.95
N THR A 220 -6.34 0.86 3.18
CA THR A 220 -5.91 -0.44 3.71
C THR A 220 -4.55 -0.81 3.14
N LEU A 221 -3.64 -1.18 4.03
CA LEU A 221 -2.38 -1.86 3.70
C LEU A 221 -2.38 -3.24 4.35
N ASP A 222 -2.38 -4.28 3.54
CA ASP A 222 -2.27 -5.66 4.00
C ASP A 222 -0.85 -6.19 3.77
N ILE A 223 -0.25 -6.79 4.80
CA ILE A 223 1.06 -7.43 4.75
C ILE A 223 0.89 -8.86 5.24
N THR A 224 0.92 -9.80 4.29
CA THR A 224 0.74 -11.24 4.53
C THR A 224 2.04 -12.03 4.30
N GLY A 225 3.09 -11.33 3.88
CA GLY A 225 4.40 -11.85 3.53
C GLY A 225 5.27 -10.72 2.95
N GLY A 226 6.43 -11.07 2.40
CA GLY A 226 7.35 -10.12 1.77
C GLY A 226 8.03 -9.19 2.78
N THR A 227 8.52 -8.06 2.28
CA THR A 227 9.24 -7.06 3.08
C THR A 227 8.79 -5.65 2.71
N LEU A 228 8.38 -4.87 3.71
CA LEU A 228 8.19 -3.42 3.65
C LEU A 228 9.38 -2.72 4.33
N ASN A 229 10.23 -2.08 3.54
CA ASN A 229 11.30 -1.20 4.02
C ASN A 229 10.81 0.25 3.99
N ALA A 230 10.16 0.68 5.06
CA ALA A 230 9.67 2.05 5.25
C ALA A 230 10.76 2.91 5.89
N ILE A 231 11.77 3.28 5.08
CA ILE A 231 13.07 3.72 5.62
C ILE A 231 12.90 4.83 6.66
N THR A 232 12.16 5.90 6.43
CA THR A 232 12.11 6.99 7.43
C THR A 232 10.88 6.95 8.31
N ARG A 233 9.72 6.62 7.75
CA ARG A 233 8.47 6.72 8.48
C ARG A 233 7.39 5.87 7.85
N LEU A 234 6.58 5.22 8.69
CA LEU A 234 5.29 4.66 8.33
C LEU A 234 4.22 5.45 9.09
N THR A 235 3.41 6.24 8.38
CA THR A 235 2.37 7.08 8.98
C THR A 235 0.99 6.64 8.52
N MET A 236 0.08 6.47 9.47
CA MET A 236 -1.36 6.43 9.24
C MET A 236 -1.89 7.85 9.46
N GLY A 237 -2.33 8.47 8.37
CA GLY A 237 -2.51 9.91 8.23
C GLY A 237 -3.71 10.50 8.96
N SER A 238 -3.65 11.82 9.11
CA SER A 238 -4.40 12.65 10.06
C SER A 238 -5.58 13.40 9.48
N SER A 239 -6.36 12.73 8.65
CA SER A 239 -7.47 13.37 7.98
C SER A 239 -8.80 13.13 8.67
N THR A 240 -9.73 14.06 8.52
CA THR A 240 -11.03 14.00 9.20
C THR A 240 -11.89 12.90 8.59
N ASP A 241 -12.51 12.06 9.44
CA ASP A 241 -13.45 10.99 9.11
C ASP A 241 -12.90 9.81 8.27
N ALA A 242 -11.60 9.75 8.01
CA ALA A 242 -11.00 8.62 7.29
C ALA A 242 -10.76 7.42 8.22
N THR A 243 -10.80 6.20 7.66
CA THR A 243 -10.35 4.98 8.33
C THR A 243 -9.08 4.49 7.68
N ASN A 244 -7.99 4.42 8.43
CA ASN A 244 -6.72 3.89 7.97
C ASN A 244 -6.47 2.55 8.67
N ILE A 245 -6.16 1.52 7.90
CA ILE A 245 -6.02 0.15 8.39
C ILE A 245 -4.69 -0.41 7.88
N ILE A 246 -3.86 -0.91 8.79
CA ILE A 246 -2.71 -1.73 8.46
C ILE A 246 -2.95 -3.11 9.08
N ASN A 247 -3.03 -4.15 8.25
CA ASN A 247 -3.17 -5.53 8.71
C ASN A 247 -1.86 -6.27 8.45
N VAL A 248 -1.34 -6.95 9.47
CA VAL A 248 -0.09 -7.71 9.39
C VAL A 248 -0.34 -9.13 9.85
N SER A 249 -0.13 -10.11 8.97
CA SER A 249 -0.26 -11.55 9.30
C SER A 249 0.98 -12.37 8.93
N GLY A 250 1.99 -11.74 8.31
CA GLY A 250 3.28 -12.33 8.01
C GLY A 250 4.23 -11.32 7.36
N GLY A 251 5.46 -11.71 7.10
CA GLY A 251 6.46 -10.88 6.43
C GLY A 251 7.18 -9.90 7.35
N ASP A 252 7.98 -9.00 6.77
CA ASP A 252 8.84 -8.09 7.53
C ASP A 252 8.45 -6.62 7.29
N ILE A 253 8.34 -5.84 8.37
CA ILE A 253 8.22 -4.38 8.34
C ILE A 253 9.45 -3.81 9.02
N ASN A 254 10.28 -3.10 8.25
CA ASN A 254 11.50 -2.47 8.74
C ASN A 254 11.41 -0.95 8.56
N GLY A 255 11.39 -0.21 9.65
CA GLY A 255 11.46 1.25 9.66
C GLY A 255 12.71 1.76 10.38
N SER A 256 13.39 2.77 9.84
CA SER A 256 14.58 3.33 10.51
C SER A 256 14.27 4.47 11.48
N ASN A 257 13.03 4.99 11.51
CA ASN A 257 12.70 6.13 12.36
C ASN A 257 11.31 6.08 13.01
N VAL A 258 10.16 6.30 12.35
CA VAL A 258 8.88 6.33 13.11
C VAL A 258 7.78 5.45 12.52
N LEU A 259 7.13 4.62 13.34
CA LEU A 259 5.74 4.16 13.13
C LEU A 259 4.80 5.16 13.82
N GLN A 260 3.89 5.77 13.07
CA GLN A 260 2.99 6.79 13.61
C GLN A 260 1.54 6.52 13.24
N LEU A 261 0.71 6.28 14.24
CA LEU A 261 -0.75 6.30 14.16
C LEU A 261 -1.20 7.72 14.49
N GLN A 262 -1.63 8.48 13.48
CA GLN A 262 -2.05 9.87 13.66
C GLN A 262 -3.53 10.06 13.34
N ALA A 263 -4.43 9.73 14.28
CA ALA A 263 -5.87 9.94 14.12
C ALA A 263 -6.29 11.38 14.49
N ASN A 264 -6.35 12.31 13.53
CA ASN A 264 -6.89 13.66 13.75
C ASN A 264 -8.32 13.80 13.20
N GLY A 265 -9.27 13.19 13.90
CA GLY A 265 -10.65 13.00 13.42
C GLY A 265 -10.84 11.76 12.56
N ALA A 266 -9.78 10.99 12.31
CA ALA A 266 -9.79 9.68 11.66
C ALA A 266 -9.87 8.53 12.68
N THR A 267 -10.00 7.30 12.19
CA THR A 267 -9.66 6.08 12.92
C THR A 267 -8.39 5.48 12.31
N SER A 268 -7.40 5.17 13.14
CA SER A 268 -6.20 4.42 12.70
C SER A 268 -6.16 3.08 13.43
N LEU A 269 -6.22 1.98 12.67
CA LEU A 269 -6.14 0.61 13.19
C LEU A 269 -4.87 -0.09 12.67
N PHE A 270 -3.97 -0.44 13.57
CA PHE A 270 -2.82 -1.28 13.28
C PHE A 270 -3.06 -2.67 13.89
N SER A 271 -3.41 -3.65 13.05
CA SER A 271 -3.79 -5.00 13.46
C SER A 271 -2.70 -6.02 13.11
N ILE A 272 -2.34 -6.86 14.06
CA ILE A 272 -1.34 -7.93 13.94
C ILE A 272 -2.02 -9.26 14.25
N THR A 273 -1.92 -10.22 13.33
CA THR A 273 -2.48 -11.57 13.48
C THR A 273 -1.36 -12.61 13.49
N GLY A 274 -1.31 -13.41 14.55
CA GLY A 274 -0.34 -14.50 14.67
C GLY A 274 1.12 -14.02 14.76
N SER A 275 2.04 -14.97 14.67
CA SER A 275 3.45 -14.81 15.04
C SER A 275 4.44 -14.84 13.88
N ASP A 276 3.94 -14.78 12.65
CA ASP A 276 4.75 -15.02 11.44
C ASP A 276 5.34 -13.74 10.85
N ALA A 277 5.16 -12.59 11.52
CA ALA A 277 5.70 -11.30 11.09
C ALA A 277 6.88 -10.83 11.95
N THR A 278 7.78 -10.07 11.33
CA THR A 278 8.80 -9.28 12.02
C THR A 278 8.47 -7.81 11.86
N ILE A 279 8.37 -7.06 12.96
CA ILE A 279 8.04 -5.63 12.93
C ILE A 279 9.10 -4.89 13.75
N ASP A 280 10.02 -4.20 13.07
CA ASP A 280 11.17 -3.54 13.69
C ASP A 280 11.23 -2.05 13.27
N PHE A 281 11.28 -1.17 14.27
CA PHE A 281 11.48 0.26 14.11
C PHE A 281 12.68 0.76 14.91
N ALA A 282 13.73 1.20 14.23
CA ALA A 282 14.93 1.74 14.90
C ALA A 282 14.69 3.06 15.65
N GLY A 283 13.57 3.76 15.42
CA GLY A 283 13.19 4.95 16.19
C GLY A 283 11.91 4.72 16.97
N ASN A 284 10.92 5.62 16.90
CA ASN A 284 9.74 5.62 17.77
C ASN A 284 8.55 4.83 17.19
N VAL A 285 7.70 4.34 18.10
CA VAL A 285 6.30 3.96 17.82
C VAL A 285 5.40 4.97 18.53
N GLU A 286 4.57 5.69 17.76
CA GLU A 286 3.76 6.80 18.26
C GLU A 286 2.28 6.60 17.94
N ALA A 287 1.43 6.71 18.95
CA ALA A 287 0.00 6.93 18.78
C ALA A 287 -0.35 8.34 19.26
N ASN A 288 -0.74 9.19 18.31
CA ASN A 288 -1.05 10.59 18.54
C ASN A 288 -2.27 11.07 17.75
N GLY A 289 -2.83 12.22 18.15
CA GLY A 289 -4.02 12.80 17.52
C GLY A 289 -5.29 12.62 18.33
N GLY A 290 -6.25 13.53 18.16
CA GLY A 290 -7.43 13.65 19.02
C GLY A 290 -8.58 12.67 18.74
N ALA A 291 -8.38 11.64 17.92
CA ALA A 291 -9.37 10.61 17.63
C ALA A 291 -8.82 9.20 17.91
N LEU A 292 -9.61 8.16 17.59
CA LEU A 292 -9.31 6.76 17.96
C LEU A 292 -8.09 6.24 17.21
N ASN A 293 -7.03 5.94 17.96
CA ASN A 293 -5.93 5.08 17.51
C ASN A 293 -6.12 3.72 18.16
N GLU A 294 -5.93 2.64 17.41
CA GLU A 294 -6.08 1.28 17.91
C GLU A 294 -4.90 0.43 17.45
N PHE A 295 -4.30 -0.28 18.42
CA PHE A 295 -3.46 -1.42 18.15
C PHE A 295 -4.26 -2.68 18.47
N GLU A 296 -4.31 -3.61 17.54
CA GLU A 296 -5.01 -4.87 17.70
C GLU A 296 -4.02 -6.04 17.56
N PHE A 297 -4.04 -6.96 18.52
CA PHE A 297 -3.23 -8.18 18.51
C PHE A 297 -4.16 -9.39 18.54
N ILE A 298 -4.26 -10.10 17.42
CA ILE A 298 -5.03 -11.33 17.27
C ILE A 298 -4.10 -12.52 17.46
N LEU A 299 -4.29 -13.24 18.56
CA LEU A 299 -3.41 -14.33 18.99
C LEU A 299 -3.61 -15.57 18.10
N GLY A 300 -2.51 -16.04 17.51
CA GLY A 300 -2.47 -17.26 16.71
C GLY A 300 -2.36 -18.53 17.56
N ASN A 301 -2.45 -19.69 16.89
CA ASN A 301 -2.40 -21.00 17.53
C ASN A 301 -0.99 -21.64 17.59
N SER A 302 0.06 -20.84 17.55
CA SER A 302 1.45 -21.32 17.44
C SER A 302 2.05 -21.58 18.83
N GLY A 303 2.69 -22.74 19.02
CA GLY A 303 3.19 -23.24 20.32
C GLY A 303 4.42 -22.52 20.91
N GLY A 304 4.58 -21.21 20.68
CA GLY A 304 5.70 -20.40 21.15
C GLY A 304 5.27 -18.97 21.49
N ASN A 305 5.59 -18.03 20.60
CA ASN A 305 5.04 -16.68 20.62
C ASN A 305 3.69 -16.71 19.88
N HIS A 306 2.64 -16.22 20.54
CA HIS A 306 1.29 -16.24 19.98
C HIS A 306 1.03 -15.10 18.99
N VAL A 307 1.83 -14.05 19.07
CA VAL A 307 1.71 -12.87 18.23
C VAL A 307 3.08 -12.29 17.91
N SER A 308 3.16 -11.60 16.78
CA SER A 308 4.33 -10.85 16.35
C SER A 308 4.45 -9.60 17.22
N LEU A 309 5.64 -9.34 17.74
CA LEU A 309 5.92 -8.17 18.56
C LEU A 309 6.20 -6.95 17.67
N ILE A 310 5.92 -5.76 18.18
CA ILE A 310 6.45 -4.50 17.63
C ILE A 310 7.72 -4.16 18.41
N ASP A 311 8.87 -4.25 17.76
CA ASP A 311 10.16 -3.83 18.32
C ASP A 311 10.42 -2.37 17.97
N THR A 312 10.72 -1.57 18.99
CA THR A 312 11.16 -0.19 18.82
C THR A 312 12.42 0.10 19.62
N ALA A 313 13.51 0.40 18.93
CA ALA A 313 14.79 0.66 19.59
C ALA A 313 14.84 2.00 20.35
N ALA A 314 13.79 2.83 20.25
CA ALA A 314 13.69 4.10 20.96
C ALA A 314 12.43 4.18 21.83
N GLN A 315 11.43 4.98 21.45
CA GLN A 315 10.32 5.32 22.34
C GLN A 315 8.99 4.74 21.87
N LEU A 316 8.27 4.09 22.80
CA LEU A 316 6.82 3.89 22.70
C LEU A 316 6.11 5.11 23.31
N LYS A 317 5.42 5.88 22.47
CA LYS A 317 4.80 7.15 22.86
C LYS A 317 3.29 7.12 22.62
N ILE A 318 2.51 7.16 23.70
CA ILE A 318 1.04 7.15 23.63
C ILE A 318 0.49 8.45 24.23
N THR A 319 -0.18 9.27 23.42
CA THR A 319 -0.52 10.66 23.84
C THR A 319 -2.00 10.95 23.98
N THR A 320 -2.86 10.10 23.45
CA THR A 320 -4.32 10.29 23.36
C THR A 320 -5.02 8.94 23.48
N ASP A 321 -6.36 8.95 23.49
CA ASP A 321 -7.27 7.80 23.62
C ASP A 321 -6.93 6.66 22.65
N THR A 322 -5.94 5.87 23.03
CA THR A 322 -5.41 4.75 22.24
C THR A 322 -5.91 3.47 22.85
N VAL A 323 -6.63 2.70 22.06
CA VAL A 323 -7.13 1.39 22.45
C VAL A 323 -6.08 0.34 22.13
N LEU A 324 -5.85 -0.56 23.08
CA LEU A 324 -5.08 -1.78 22.87
C LEU A 324 -6.06 -2.95 22.98
N THR A 325 -6.37 -3.55 21.83
CA THR A 325 -7.24 -4.72 21.72
C THR A 325 -6.37 -5.97 21.63
N ILE A 326 -6.66 -6.96 22.47
CA ILE A 326 -6.03 -8.29 22.43
C ILE A 326 -7.15 -9.33 22.26
N ASP A 327 -7.12 -10.05 21.16
CA ASP A 327 -8.14 -11.03 20.80
C ASP A 327 -7.59 -12.46 20.80
N ALA A 328 -8.17 -13.32 21.64
CA ALA A 328 -7.85 -14.73 21.73
C ALA A 328 -8.81 -15.64 20.94
N GLY A 329 -9.66 -15.10 20.07
CA GLY A 329 -10.69 -15.86 19.35
C GLY A 329 -10.14 -17.05 18.54
N THR A 330 -8.87 -17.01 18.14
CA THR A 330 -8.17 -18.10 17.45
C THR A 330 -7.10 -18.81 18.28
N TRP A 331 -6.83 -18.37 19.51
CA TRP A 331 -5.87 -19.00 20.41
C TRP A 331 -6.52 -20.19 21.11
N ASP A 332 -5.77 -21.28 21.32
CA ASP A 332 -6.26 -22.48 22.03
C ASP A 332 -5.84 -22.55 23.50
N GLY A 333 -5.09 -21.57 23.97
CA GLY A 333 -4.67 -21.43 25.37
C GLY A 333 -3.42 -22.24 25.70
N THR A 334 -2.77 -22.82 24.70
CA THR A 334 -1.46 -23.48 24.85
C THR A 334 -0.32 -22.47 24.74
N GLY A 335 0.89 -22.87 25.15
CA GLY A 335 2.12 -22.04 25.08
C GLY A 335 2.32 -21.08 26.27
N SER A 336 3.03 -19.97 26.05
CA SER A 336 3.33 -18.98 27.09
C SER A 336 2.06 -18.24 27.52
N THR A 337 1.86 -18.05 28.82
CA THR A 337 0.82 -17.16 29.36
C THR A 337 1.28 -15.71 29.45
N ASN A 338 2.55 -15.44 29.14
CA ASN A 338 3.10 -14.10 29.08
C ASN A 338 3.28 -13.73 27.61
N ILE A 339 2.50 -12.76 27.15
CA ILE A 339 2.46 -12.34 25.75
C ILE A 339 3.13 -10.98 25.64
N VAL A 340 4.29 -10.92 25.00
CA VAL A 340 5.00 -9.67 24.72
C VAL A 340 4.38 -9.03 23.49
N LEU A 341 3.93 -7.78 23.61
CA LEU A 341 3.25 -7.03 22.55
C LEU A 341 4.18 -5.99 21.94
N PHE A 342 4.97 -5.33 22.79
CA PHE A 342 5.93 -4.30 22.40
C PHE A 342 7.24 -4.50 23.15
N GLU A 343 8.36 -4.24 22.46
CA GLU A 343 9.67 -3.99 23.08
C GLU A 343 10.07 -2.53 22.84
N TYR A 344 10.60 -1.87 23.86
CA TYR A 344 10.96 -0.45 23.79
C TYR A 344 12.14 -0.08 24.69
N ASP A 345 12.81 1.04 24.41
CA ASP A 345 13.81 1.63 25.32
C ASP A 345 13.15 2.58 26.33
N THR A 346 12.24 3.45 25.89
CA THR A 346 11.47 4.32 26.81
C THR A 346 9.98 4.32 26.50
N ILE A 347 9.15 4.51 27.52
CA ILE A 347 7.70 4.73 27.36
C ILE A 347 7.33 6.11 27.88
N SER A 348 6.50 6.85 27.14
CA SER A 348 5.96 8.13 27.59
C SER A 348 4.51 8.32 27.16
N GLY A 349 3.75 9.02 28.00
CA GLY A 349 2.31 9.19 27.77
C GLY A 349 1.52 9.39 29.05
N SER A 350 0.32 9.95 28.93
CA SER A 350 -0.68 9.97 30.01
C SER A 350 -1.75 8.92 29.70
N GLY A 351 -1.99 7.95 30.60
CA GLY A 351 -3.02 6.92 30.38
C GLY A 351 -2.67 5.96 29.23
N LEU A 352 -1.67 5.10 29.46
CA LEU A 352 -0.93 4.31 28.46
C LEU A 352 -1.79 3.65 27.37
N PHE A 353 -2.79 2.86 27.72
CA PHE A 353 -3.75 2.28 26.78
C PHE A 353 -5.11 2.10 27.47
N ASP A 354 -6.20 2.24 26.73
CA ASP A 354 -7.49 1.65 27.11
C ASP A 354 -7.51 0.20 26.61
N VAL A 355 -7.47 -0.75 27.54
CA VAL A 355 -7.20 -2.16 27.21
C VAL A 355 -8.48 -2.94 27.07
N GLN A 356 -8.67 -3.59 25.92
CA GLN A 356 -9.79 -4.49 25.65
C GLN A 356 -9.26 -5.91 25.47
N LEU A 357 -9.78 -6.83 26.29
CA LEU A 357 -9.42 -8.25 26.23
C LEU A 357 -10.62 -9.05 25.74
N ASN A 358 -10.50 -9.66 24.56
CA ASN A 358 -11.57 -10.43 23.93
C ASN A 358 -11.27 -11.93 24.03
N GLY A 359 -12.15 -12.67 24.72
CA GLY A 359 -12.01 -14.13 24.87
C GLY A 359 -10.92 -14.59 25.85
N LEU A 360 -10.32 -13.67 26.61
CA LEU A 360 -9.23 -13.98 27.55
C LEU A 360 -9.24 -13.11 28.81
N THR A 361 -8.53 -13.57 29.85
CA THR A 361 -8.16 -12.79 31.04
C THR A 361 -6.66 -12.57 31.06
N GLY A 362 -6.20 -11.51 31.72
CA GLY A 362 -4.79 -11.27 32.00
C GLY A 362 -4.60 -9.91 32.67
N THR A 363 -3.36 -9.57 33.01
CA THR A 363 -3.00 -8.23 33.50
C THR A 363 -1.92 -7.63 32.63
N LEU A 364 -2.16 -6.44 32.10
CA LEU A 364 -1.15 -5.74 31.32
C LEU A 364 -0.11 -5.13 32.25
N ASN A 365 1.16 -5.50 32.04
CA ASN A 365 2.30 -5.00 32.77
C ASN A 365 3.22 -4.20 31.83
N TYR A 366 3.76 -3.12 32.38
CA TYR A 366 4.73 -2.24 31.74
C TYR A 366 6.02 -2.35 32.54
N ALA A 367 6.66 -3.53 32.46
CA ALA A 367 7.80 -3.82 33.31
C ALA A 367 9.01 -2.96 32.88
N GLY A 368 9.50 -2.15 33.81
CA GLY A 368 10.76 -1.42 33.69
C GLY A 368 11.95 -2.32 34.01
N GLY A 369 12.70 -2.76 33.00
CA GLY A 369 13.86 -3.65 33.11
C GLY A 369 14.79 -3.51 31.89
N THR A 370 15.87 -4.28 31.81
CA THR A 370 16.72 -4.31 30.61
C THR A 370 15.93 -4.93 29.45
N GLY A 371 15.58 -4.09 28.47
CA GLY A 371 14.54 -4.36 27.46
C GLY A 371 13.18 -4.09 28.09
N ASN A 372 12.69 -2.85 28.01
CA ASN A 372 11.38 -2.54 28.57
C ASN A 372 10.31 -3.14 27.65
N GLN A 373 9.28 -3.74 28.23
CA GLN A 373 8.27 -4.47 27.46
C GLN A 373 6.86 -4.12 27.93
N VAL A 374 5.92 -4.15 26.97
CA VAL A 374 4.48 -4.25 27.28
C VAL A 374 4.12 -5.74 27.21
N VAL A 375 3.76 -6.31 28.35
CA VAL A 375 3.50 -7.75 28.48
C VAL A 375 2.11 -7.96 29.05
N LEU A 376 1.29 -8.78 28.39
CA LEU A 376 0.10 -9.35 29.01
C LEU A 376 0.52 -10.56 29.85
N GLU A 377 0.52 -10.40 31.17
CA GLU A 377 0.88 -11.46 32.11
C GLU A 377 -0.32 -12.31 32.51
N GLY A 378 -0.10 -13.62 32.64
CA GLY A 378 -1.12 -14.56 33.09
C GLY A 378 -2.31 -14.67 32.14
N ALA A 379 -2.06 -14.50 30.83
CA ALA A 379 -3.04 -14.70 29.78
C ALA A 379 -3.66 -16.10 29.90
N ALA A 380 -4.98 -16.17 29.98
CA ALA A 380 -5.74 -17.40 30.01
C ALA A 380 -7.04 -17.24 29.23
N ILE A 381 -7.41 -18.23 28.44
CA ILE A 381 -8.66 -18.21 27.69
C ILE A 381 -9.83 -18.25 28.66
N ILE A 382 -10.82 -17.39 28.41
CA ILE A 382 -12.13 -17.52 29.01
C ILE A 382 -12.87 -18.55 28.16
N PRO A 383 -13.15 -19.76 28.69
CA PRO A 383 -13.90 -20.73 27.91
C PRO A 383 -15.23 -20.11 27.56
N GLU A 384 -15.54 -20.00 26.27
CA GLU A 384 -16.92 -19.71 25.89
C GLU A 384 -17.79 -20.78 26.55
N PRO A 385 -18.95 -20.42 27.15
CA PRO A 385 -19.86 -21.41 27.67
C PRO A 385 -20.18 -22.34 26.50
N GLY A 386 -19.59 -23.54 26.53
CA GLY A 386 -19.61 -24.41 25.37
C GLY A 386 -21.05 -24.59 24.90
N THR A 387 -21.27 -24.80 23.60
CA THR A 387 -22.61 -24.97 23.03
C THR A 387 -23.46 -25.93 23.89
N TYR A 388 -22.84 -26.95 24.49
CA TYR A 388 -23.45 -27.87 25.46
C TYR A 388 -23.87 -27.25 26.80
N ALA A 389 -23.10 -26.34 27.39
CA ALA A 389 -23.49 -25.60 28.60
C ALA A 389 -24.66 -24.66 28.32
N ALA A 390 -24.64 -23.97 27.18
CA ALA A 390 -25.76 -23.13 26.73
C ALA A 390 -27.03 -23.98 26.46
N LEU A 391 -26.88 -25.10 25.74
CA LEU A 391 -27.97 -26.06 25.51
C LEU A 391 -28.50 -26.66 26.80
N ALA A 392 -27.63 -27.06 27.74
CA ALA A 392 -28.04 -27.55 29.05
C ALA A 392 -28.80 -26.48 29.84
N GLY A 393 -28.37 -25.21 29.77
CA GLY A 393 -29.08 -24.07 30.33
C GLY A 393 -30.48 -23.89 29.72
N ILE A 394 -30.59 -23.92 28.39
CA ILE A 394 -31.88 -23.80 27.67
C ILE A 394 -32.80 -24.98 27.98
N ILE A 395 -32.28 -26.21 27.99
CA ILE A 395 -33.04 -27.42 28.35
C ILE A 395 -33.51 -27.33 29.81
N GLY A 396 -32.63 -26.93 30.73
CA GLY A 396 -32.96 -26.72 32.14
C GLY A 396 -34.06 -25.68 32.32
N LEU A 397 -33.98 -24.55 31.60
CA LEU A 397 -35.00 -23.51 31.60
C LEU A 397 -36.33 -24.03 31.03
N GLY A 398 -36.27 -24.79 29.93
CA GLY A 398 -37.44 -25.43 29.31
C GLY A 398 -38.16 -26.38 30.27
N ILE A 399 -37.42 -27.22 30.99
CA ILE A 399 -37.97 -28.13 32.00
C ILE A 399 -38.61 -27.33 33.14
N ALA A 400 -37.97 -26.26 33.62
CA ALA A 400 -38.51 -25.40 34.68
C ALA A 400 -39.83 -24.72 34.25
N VAL A 401 -39.91 -24.21 33.02
CA VAL A 401 -41.12 -23.59 32.46
C VAL A 401 -42.25 -24.61 32.30
N ILE A 402 -41.97 -25.82 31.81
CA ILE A 402 -42.98 -26.89 31.71
C ILE A 402 -43.50 -27.29 33.08
N ARG A 403 -42.61 -27.41 34.09
CA ARG A 403 -43.01 -27.77 35.45
C ARG A 403 -43.91 -26.70 36.07
N ARG A 404 -43.62 -25.41 35.87
CA ARG A 404 -44.43 -24.30 36.39
C ARG A 404 -45.81 -24.19 35.74
N ARG A 405 -46.00 -24.65 34.51
CA ARG A 405 -47.32 -24.69 33.85
C ARG A 405 -48.23 -25.83 34.31
N ARG A 406 -47.68 -26.83 35.00
CA ARG A 406 -48.43 -28.00 35.48
C ARG A 406 -48.84 -27.90 36.95
N VAL A 407 -48.41 -26.85 37.64
CA VAL A 407 -48.88 -26.45 38.98
C VAL A 407 -49.80 -25.26 38.80
#